data_AF-A0A1V1PE42-F1
#
_entry.id   AF-A0A1V1PE42-F1
#
_cell.length_a   1.000
_cell.length_b   1.000
_cell.length_c   1.000
_cell.angle_alpha   90.00
_cell.angle_beta   90.00
_cell.angle_gamma   90.00
#
_symmetry.space_group_name_H-M   'P 1'
#
loop_
_entity.id
_entity.type
_entity.pdbx_description
1 polymer ?
#
loop_
_entity_poly.entity_id
_entity_poly.type
_entity_poly.pdbx_seq_one_letter_code
_entity_poly.pdbx_strand_id
1 'polypeptide(L)'
;MVQTEYGFFVNKNNMLEYSKPADIAGYIVGVFGPSNTSASLDEIKRQMQDFYIDMEDNDEAGFRKLSVRRVNAVYSNHDVGFSLIKKLKLENIRYAGAHCKVFYYFAFNPQLTPSKWIDTFNQTYQLLYHSGEIHGILKQYNMMPVPLE
;
A
#
# COMPACT_ATOMS: atom_id res chain seq x y z
N MET A 1 -13.65 -1.13 -7.06
CA MET A 1 -13.00 -0.19 -6.12
C MET A 1 -12.40 -1.00 -4.99
N VAL A 2 -11.21 -0.63 -4.53
CA VAL A 2 -10.46 -1.42 -3.53
C VAL A 2 -10.09 -0.53 -2.35
N GLN A 3 -10.24 -1.06 -1.14
CA GLN A 3 -9.73 -0.46 0.08
C GLN A 3 -8.43 -1.17 0.46
N THR A 4 -7.42 -0.38 0.80
CA THR A 4 -6.10 -0.83 1.23
C THR A 4 -5.51 0.19 2.20
N GLU A 5 -4.24 0.06 2.54
CA GLU A 5 -3.54 0.99 3.41
C GLU A 5 -2.06 1.10 3.04
N TYR A 6 -1.46 2.24 3.36
CA TYR A 6 -0.01 2.38 3.38
C TYR A 6 0.49 2.15 4.80
N GLY A 7 1.64 1.51 4.93
CA GLY A 7 2.25 1.27 6.21
C GLY A 7 3.63 0.66 6.10
N PHE A 8 4.13 0.17 7.24
CA PHE A 8 5.52 -0.24 7.38
C PHE A 8 5.66 -1.75 7.43
N PHE A 9 6.64 -2.26 6.70
CA PHE A 9 7.12 -3.62 6.80
C PHE A 9 8.48 -3.62 7.49
N VAL A 10 8.73 -4.60 8.35
CA VAL A 10 10.00 -4.74 9.07
C VAL A 10 10.47 -6.19 9.04
N ASN A 11 11.76 -6.39 9.36
CA ASN A 11 12.26 -7.73 9.61
C ASN A 11 11.54 -8.34 10.84
N LYS A 12 11.25 -9.65 10.85
CA LYS A 12 10.55 -10.32 11.96
C LYS A 12 11.22 -10.14 13.33
N ASN A 13 12.53 -9.90 13.37
CA ASN A 13 13.26 -9.65 14.62
C ASN A 13 13.20 -8.19 15.09
N ASN A 14 12.66 -7.27 14.27
CA ASN A 14 12.37 -5.90 14.69
C ASN A 14 11.03 -5.91 15.46
N MET A 15 11.02 -5.33 16.66
CA MET A 15 9.85 -5.28 17.56
C MET A 15 8.91 -4.09 17.31
N LEU A 16 9.16 -3.27 16.28
CA LEU A 16 8.31 -2.14 15.94
C LEU A 16 6.85 -2.58 15.74
N GLU A 17 5.95 -1.97 16.49
CA GLU A 17 4.51 -1.91 16.21
C GLU A 17 4.20 -0.44 15.92
N TYR A 18 4.03 -0.11 14.65
CA TYR A 18 3.90 1.28 14.19
C TYR A 18 2.54 1.85 14.60
N SER A 19 2.57 2.99 15.28
CA SER A 19 1.38 3.74 15.70
C SER A 19 1.47 5.24 15.39
N LYS A 20 2.68 5.79 15.32
CA LYS A 20 2.94 7.22 15.10
C LYS A 20 4.29 7.43 14.41
N PRO A 21 4.49 8.59 13.74
CA PRO A 21 5.75 8.89 13.06
C PRO A 21 7.00 8.71 13.93
N ALA A 22 6.95 9.06 15.22
CA ALA A 22 8.10 8.96 16.12
C ALA A 22 8.62 7.51 16.33
N ASP A 23 7.81 6.49 16.04
CA ASP A 23 8.19 5.09 16.25
C ASP A 23 9.29 4.61 15.28
N ILE A 24 9.47 5.31 14.15
CA ILE A 24 10.53 5.05 13.17
C ILE A 24 11.72 6.01 13.33
N ALA A 25 11.85 6.68 14.47
CA ALA A 25 12.98 7.57 14.73
C ALA A 25 14.33 6.84 14.56
N GLY A 26 15.26 7.45 13.84
CA GLY A 26 16.58 6.89 13.51
C GLY A 26 16.58 5.76 12.46
N TYR A 27 15.44 5.41 11.86
CA TYR A 27 15.38 4.31 10.88
C TYR A 27 15.88 4.76 9.51
N ILE A 28 16.42 3.82 8.73
CA ILE A 28 16.48 3.90 7.27
C ILE A 28 15.24 3.19 6.72
N VAL A 29 14.40 3.94 6.00
CA VAL A 29 13.12 3.47 5.46
C VAL A 29 13.22 3.38 3.94
N GLY A 30 13.11 2.16 3.42
CA GLY A 30 13.03 1.91 1.98
C GLY A 30 11.67 2.28 1.40
N VAL A 31 11.62 2.89 0.22
CA VAL A 31 10.35 3.18 -0.48
C VAL A 31 10.51 3.11 -2.00
N PHE A 32 9.48 2.62 -2.69
CA PHE A 32 9.41 2.70 -4.15
C PHE A 32 8.97 4.10 -4.60
N GLY A 33 9.77 4.76 -5.43
CA GLY A 33 9.47 6.10 -5.91
C GLY A 33 10.15 6.45 -7.23
N PRO A 34 9.63 7.44 -7.96
CA PRO A 34 8.53 8.33 -7.58
C PRO A 34 7.15 7.65 -7.63
N SER A 35 6.33 7.80 -6.57
CA SER A 35 4.97 7.25 -6.47
C SER A 35 4.12 8.00 -5.43
N ASN A 36 2.82 7.72 -5.37
CA ASN A 36 1.96 8.22 -4.29
C ASN A 36 2.44 7.74 -2.90
N THR A 37 3.05 6.55 -2.84
CA THR A 37 3.59 5.98 -1.59
C THR A 37 4.84 6.74 -1.15
N SER A 38 5.76 7.07 -2.05
CA SER A 38 6.93 7.89 -1.71
C SER A 38 6.54 9.30 -1.30
N ALA A 39 5.59 9.93 -2.02
CA ALA A 39 5.07 11.24 -1.66
C ALA A 39 4.40 11.25 -0.27
N SER A 40 3.73 10.15 0.11
CA SER A 40 3.15 9.99 1.45
C SER A 40 4.21 9.84 2.54
N LEU A 41 5.31 9.13 2.26
CA LEU A 41 6.44 9.05 3.21
C LEU A 41 7.15 10.39 3.38
N ASP A 42 7.28 11.18 2.30
CA ASP A 42 7.84 12.52 2.36
C ASP A 42 7.01 13.46 3.26
N GLU A 43 5.69 13.27 3.35
CA GLU A 43 4.86 14.02 4.29
C GLU A 43 5.18 13.66 5.75
N ILE A 44 5.36 12.36 6.07
CA ILE A 44 5.84 11.93 7.40
C ILE A 44 7.19 12.58 7.69
N LYS A 45 8.11 12.60 6.70
CA LYS A 45 9.45 13.20 6.82
C LYS A 45 9.42 14.71 7.09
N ARG A 46 8.44 15.43 6.53
CA ARG A 46 8.24 16.86 6.82
C ARG A 46 7.81 17.10 8.27
N GLN A 47 7.02 16.19 8.84
CA GLN A 47 6.52 16.28 10.21
C GLN A 47 7.55 15.79 11.25
N MET A 48 8.38 14.82 10.88
CA MET A 48 9.40 14.21 11.74
C MET A 48 10.66 13.94 10.91
N GLN A 49 11.73 14.71 11.15
CA GLN A 49 12.95 14.64 10.34
C GLN A 49 13.93 13.54 10.75
N ASP A 50 13.72 12.87 11.87
CA ASP A 50 14.66 11.89 12.43
C ASP A 50 14.46 10.49 11.83
N PHE A 51 14.64 10.33 10.51
CA PHE A 51 14.79 9.05 9.82
C PHE A 51 15.34 9.30 8.40
N TYR A 52 15.86 8.29 7.70
CA TYR A 52 16.37 8.44 6.34
C TYR A 52 15.46 7.73 5.34
N ILE A 53 15.29 8.32 4.16
CA ILE A 53 14.55 7.70 3.05
C ILE A 53 15.56 7.08 2.09
N ASP A 54 15.43 5.77 1.86
CA ASP A 54 16.14 5.03 0.82
C ASP A 54 15.16 4.76 -0.33
N MET A 55 15.10 5.69 -1.29
CA MET A 55 14.18 5.64 -2.42
C MET A 55 14.79 4.88 -3.59
N GLU A 56 14.02 3.95 -4.15
CA GLU A 56 14.42 3.11 -5.29
C GLU A 56 13.34 3.13 -6.37
N ASP A 57 13.75 3.03 -7.64
CA ASP A 57 12.86 2.94 -8.81
C ASP A 57 12.39 1.50 -9.10
N ASN A 58 12.74 0.57 -8.22
CA ASN A 58 12.38 -0.84 -8.27
C ASN A 58 11.70 -1.25 -6.95
N ASP A 59 10.45 -1.70 -7.05
CA ASP A 59 9.63 -2.06 -5.89
C ASP A 59 10.18 -3.25 -5.08
N GLU A 60 10.94 -4.15 -5.71
CA GLU A 60 11.58 -5.28 -5.06
C GLU A 60 12.78 -4.87 -4.21
N ALA A 61 13.47 -3.78 -4.58
CA ALA A 61 14.76 -3.42 -4.02
C ALA A 61 14.65 -3.15 -2.51
N GLY A 62 13.64 -2.41 -2.07
CA GLY A 62 13.37 -2.14 -0.66
C GLY A 62 13.19 -3.43 0.15
N PHE A 63 12.37 -4.37 -0.34
CA PHE A 63 12.11 -5.63 0.36
C PHE A 63 13.35 -6.55 0.39
N ARG A 64 14.16 -6.58 -0.68
CA ARG A 64 15.44 -7.30 -0.67
C ARG A 64 16.43 -6.68 0.31
N LYS A 65 16.52 -5.36 0.39
CA LYS A 65 17.35 -4.66 1.39
C LYS A 65 16.88 -4.96 2.80
N LEU A 66 15.57 -4.96 3.03
CA LEU A 66 14.96 -5.24 4.34
C LEU A 66 15.24 -6.68 4.81
N SER A 67 15.18 -7.67 3.90
CA SER A 67 15.42 -9.07 4.26
C SER A 67 16.85 -9.31 4.76
N VAL A 68 17.82 -8.54 4.27
CA VAL A 68 19.22 -8.56 4.75
C VAL A 68 19.56 -7.41 5.70
N ARG A 69 18.55 -6.68 6.20
CA ARG A 69 18.68 -5.59 7.20
C ARG A 69 19.58 -4.43 6.76
N ARG A 70 19.64 -4.13 5.45
CA ARG A 70 20.25 -2.88 4.94
C ARG A 70 19.37 -1.65 5.17
N VAL A 71 18.07 -1.85 5.28
CA VAL A 71 17.10 -0.86 5.77
C VAL A 71 16.39 -1.42 6.99
N ASN A 72 15.89 -0.55 7.87
CA ASN A 72 15.19 -0.93 9.09
C ASN A 72 13.72 -1.25 8.83
N ALA A 73 13.11 -0.54 7.87
CA ALA A 73 11.74 -0.72 7.45
C ALA A 73 11.57 -0.46 5.94
N VAL A 74 10.45 -0.90 5.37
CA VAL A 74 9.99 -0.52 4.04
C VAL A 74 8.59 0.08 4.17
N TYR A 75 8.38 1.27 3.62
CA TYR A 75 7.07 1.88 3.54
C TYR A 75 6.42 1.52 2.20
N SER A 76 5.27 0.85 2.25
CA SER A 76 4.60 0.35 1.04
C SER A 76 3.09 0.30 1.20
N ASN A 77 2.40 0.13 0.07
CA ASN A 77 1.04 -0.36 0.10
C ASN A 77 0.99 -1.77 0.69
N HIS A 78 0.05 -2.02 1.59
CA HIS A 78 -0.08 -3.27 2.33
C HIS A 78 -0.17 -4.48 1.39
N ASP A 79 -1.08 -4.44 0.42
CA ASP A 79 -1.35 -5.59 -0.44
C ASP A 79 -0.23 -5.81 -1.46
N VAL A 80 0.34 -4.71 -1.98
CA VAL A 80 1.55 -4.77 -2.83
C VAL A 80 2.73 -5.36 -2.06
N GLY A 81 2.95 -4.93 -0.81
CA GLY A 81 4.02 -5.43 0.04
C GLY A 81 3.91 -6.93 0.29
N PHE A 82 2.71 -7.44 0.62
CA PHE A 82 2.49 -8.88 0.76
C PHE A 82 2.66 -9.64 -0.55
N SER A 83 2.23 -9.07 -1.67
CA SER A 83 2.46 -9.66 -3.00
C SER A 83 3.96 -9.78 -3.31
N LEU A 84 4.75 -8.74 -3.02
CA LEU A 84 6.20 -8.75 -3.22
C LEU A 84 6.90 -9.75 -2.29
N ILE A 85 6.53 -9.80 -1.00
CA ILE A 85 7.05 -10.78 -0.05
C ILE A 85 6.82 -12.21 -0.59
N LYS A 86 5.62 -12.50 -1.09
CA LYS A 86 5.28 -13.80 -1.68
C LYS A 86 6.07 -14.08 -2.96
N LYS A 87 6.12 -13.12 -3.89
CA LYS A 87 6.86 -13.20 -5.16
C LYS A 87 8.35 -13.50 -4.92
N LEU A 88 8.94 -12.80 -3.96
CA LEU A 88 10.36 -12.87 -3.62
C LEU A 88 10.72 -14.02 -2.67
N LYS A 89 9.73 -14.76 -2.17
CA LYS A 89 9.90 -15.84 -1.19
C LYS A 89 10.64 -15.39 0.07
N LEU A 90 10.27 -14.21 0.59
CA LEU A 90 10.89 -13.64 1.79
C LEU A 90 10.14 -14.12 3.04
N GLU A 91 10.79 -14.90 3.88
CA GLU A 91 10.16 -15.48 5.07
C GLU A 91 10.41 -14.67 6.35
N ASN A 92 11.28 -13.68 6.29
CA ASN A 92 11.78 -12.95 7.47
C ASN A 92 11.26 -11.51 7.57
N ILE A 93 10.16 -11.19 6.89
CA ILE A 93 9.51 -9.88 6.91
C ILE A 93 8.09 -10.01 7.47
N ARG A 94 7.64 -8.99 8.21
CA ARG A 94 6.26 -8.85 8.70
C ARG A 94 5.76 -7.42 8.49
N TYR A 95 4.44 -7.26 8.49
CA TYR A 95 3.82 -5.94 8.58
C TYR A 95 3.91 -5.44 10.03
N ALA A 96 4.26 -4.16 10.21
CA ALA A 96 4.45 -3.52 11.50
C ALA A 96 3.32 -2.58 11.88
N GLY A 97 2.49 -2.14 10.92
CA GLY A 97 1.33 -1.29 11.21
C GLY A 97 1.02 -0.31 10.09
N ALA A 98 -0.24 0.11 10.09
CA ALA A 98 -0.81 1.05 9.14
C ALA A 98 -0.47 2.50 9.49
N HIS A 99 -0.20 3.31 8.47
CA HIS A 99 -0.12 4.76 8.57
C HIS A 99 -1.44 5.41 8.13
N CYS A 100 -1.94 5.05 6.95
CA CYS A 100 -3.17 5.62 6.44
C CYS A 100 -3.93 4.67 5.52
N LYS A 101 -5.26 4.77 5.55
CA LYS A 101 -6.14 4.06 4.62
C LYS A 101 -6.08 4.72 3.25
N VAL A 102 -6.17 3.89 2.21
CA VAL A 102 -6.16 4.31 0.82
C VAL A 102 -7.33 3.66 0.09
N PHE A 103 -8.00 4.45 -0.74
CA PHE A 103 -9.15 4.02 -1.52
C PHE A 103 -8.84 4.19 -2.99
N TYR A 104 -8.87 3.10 -3.75
CA TYR A 104 -8.65 3.10 -5.19
C TYR A 104 -9.98 3.03 -5.95
N TYR A 105 -10.16 4.02 -6.82
CA TYR A 105 -11.33 4.21 -7.66
C TYR A 105 -10.97 4.10 -9.14
N PHE A 106 -11.97 3.80 -9.97
CA PHE A 106 -11.84 3.94 -11.40
C PHE A 106 -12.00 5.41 -11.77
N ALA A 107 -11.01 5.97 -12.48
CA ALA A 107 -11.06 7.32 -12.98
C ALA A 107 -11.44 7.33 -14.47
N PHE A 108 -12.36 8.23 -14.84
CA PHE A 108 -12.81 8.41 -16.22
C PHE A 108 -12.46 9.82 -16.70
N ASN A 109 -11.99 9.96 -17.95
CA ASN A 109 -11.78 11.28 -18.54
C ASN A 109 -13.14 11.85 -18.97
N PRO A 110 -13.62 12.96 -18.37
CA PRO A 110 -14.94 13.50 -18.65
C PRO A 110 -15.08 14.06 -20.08
N GLN A 111 -13.98 14.40 -20.75
CA GLN A 111 -13.99 14.87 -22.13
C GLN A 111 -14.18 13.72 -23.14
N LEU A 112 -13.85 12.50 -22.73
CA LEU A 112 -13.87 11.31 -23.60
C LEU A 112 -14.93 10.30 -23.19
N THR A 113 -15.54 10.46 -22.01
CA THR A 113 -16.45 9.48 -21.42
C THR A 113 -17.83 10.10 -21.21
N PRO A 114 -18.83 9.74 -22.04
CA PRO A 114 -20.21 10.20 -21.84
C PRO A 114 -20.74 9.80 -20.46
N SER A 115 -21.49 10.69 -19.80
CA SER A 115 -22.06 10.45 -18.46
C SER A 115 -22.86 9.15 -18.39
N LYS A 116 -23.65 8.84 -19.43
CA LYS A 116 -24.43 7.60 -19.52
C LYS A 116 -23.58 6.33 -19.40
N TRP A 117 -22.32 6.35 -19.86
CA TRP A 117 -21.41 5.21 -19.72
C TRP A 117 -20.94 5.06 -18.28
N ILE A 118 -20.65 6.19 -17.62
CA ILE A 118 -20.28 6.22 -16.20
C ILE A 118 -21.45 5.71 -15.34
N ASP A 119 -22.68 6.13 -15.64
CA ASP A 119 -23.88 5.67 -14.94
C ASP A 119 -24.08 4.16 -15.09
N THR A 120 -23.94 3.66 -16.32
CA THR A 120 -24.05 2.23 -16.63
C THR A 120 -22.96 1.43 -15.91
N PHE A 121 -21.72 1.94 -15.88
CA PHE A 121 -20.62 1.33 -15.16
C PHE A 121 -20.91 1.25 -13.67
N ASN A 122 -21.33 2.35 -13.05
CA ASN A 122 -21.61 2.43 -11.62
C ASN A 122 -22.76 1.48 -11.23
N GLN A 123 -23.85 1.46 -11.99
CA GLN A 123 -24.98 0.54 -11.77
C GLN A 123 -24.53 -0.92 -11.88
N THR A 124 -23.76 -1.26 -12.91
CA THR A 124 -23.24 -2.62 -13.10
C THR A 124 -22.31 -3.02 -11.96
N TYR A 125 -21.42 -2.13 -11.53
CA TYR A 125 -20.53 -2.36 -10.41
C TYR A 125 -21.32 -2.64 -9.11
N GLN A 126 -22.38 -1.88 -8.84
CA GLN A 126 -23.25 -2.10 -7.67
C GLN A 126 -23.91 -3.48 -7.72
N LEU A 127 -24.44 -3.90 -8.88
CA LEU A 127 -25.02 -5.22 -9.06
C LEU A 127 -24.00 -6.33 -8.75
N LEU A 128 -22.78 -6.21 -9.29
CA LEU A 128 -21.69 -7.17 -9.04
C LEU A 128 -21.19 -7.15 -7.59
N TYR A 129 -21.25 -5.99 -6.93
CA TYR A 129 -20.91 -5.86 -5.52
C TYR A 129 -21.92 -6.64 -4.65
N HIS A 130 -23.22 -6.40 -4.87
CA HIS A 130 -24.29 -7.03 -4.12
C HIS A 130 -24.44 -8.53 -4.40
N SER A 131 -24.10 -8.99 -5.62
CA SER A 131 -24.06 -10.42 -5.92
C SER A 131 -22.90 -11.17 -5.26
N GLY A 132 -21.91 -10.45 -4.71
CA GLY A 132 -20.72 -11.04 -4.12
C GLY A 132 -19.59 -11.35 -5.12
N GLU A 133 -19.79 -11.09 -6.42
CA GLU A 133 -18.77 -11.32 -7.45
C GLU A 133 -17.50 -10.51 -7.19
N ILE A 134 -17.65 -9.22 -6.85
CA ILE A 134 -16.50 -8.36 -6.51
C ILE A 134 -15.73 -8.92 -5.30
N HIS A 135 -16.45 -9.38 -4.26
CA HIS A 135 -15.83 -9.98 -3.08
C HIS A 135 -15.10 -11.27 -3.45
N GLY A 136 -15.68 -12.11 -4.30
CA GLY A 136 -15.10 -13.36 -4.79
C GLY A 136 -13.78 -13.14 -5.52
N ILE A 137 -13.73 -12.14 -6.42
CA ILE A 137 -12.51 -11.77 -7.15
C ILE A 137 -11.44 -11.28 -6.18
N LEU A 138 -11.76 -10.33 -5.29
CA LEU A 138 -10.77 -9.71 -4.40
C LEU A 138 -10.24 -10.66 -3.33
N LYS A 139 -11.06 -11.60 -2.86
CA LYS A 139 -10.65 -12.61 -1.88
C LYS A 139 -9.47 -13.46 -2.35
N GLN A 140 -9.34 -13.71 -3.66
CA GLN A 140 -8.20 -14.45 -4.22
C GLN A 140 -6.86 -13.74 -4.00
N TYR A 141 -6.91 -12.42 -3.79
CA TYR A 141 -5.77 -11.55 -3.57
C TYR A 141 -5.67 -11.07 -2.12
N ASN A 142 -6.50 -11.59 -1.21
CA ASN A 142 -6.65 -11.11 0.17
C ASN A 142 -6.99 -9.61 0.28
N MET A 143 -7.70 -9.07 -0.72
CA MET A 143 -8.11 -7.67 -0.76
C MET A 143 -9.56 -7.49 -0.34
N MET A 144 -9.93 -6.26 0.02
CA MET A 144 -11.30 -5.88 0.36
C MET A 144 -11.84 -4.82 -0.59
N PRO A 145 -13.12 -4.89 -0.99
CA PRO A 145 -13.72 -3.81 -1.75
C PRO A 145 -13.96 -2.60 -0.84
N VAL A 146 -14.08 -1.42 -1.45
CA VAL A 146 -14.63 -0.26 -0.76
C VAL A 146 -16.11 -0.52 -0.47
N PRO A 147 -16.59 -0.33 0.77
CA PRO A 147 -18.02 -0.38 1.08
C PRO A 147 -18.81 0.59 0.19
N LEU A 148 -19.95 0.15 -0.33
CA LEU A 148 -20.89 1.07 -0.96
C LEU A 148 -21.54 1.93 0.13
N GLU A 149 -21.58 3.24 -0.07
CA GLU A 149 -22.37 4.19 0.75
C GLU A 149 -23.86 4.07 0.46
#